data_AF-A0A957AJF5-F1
#
_entry.id   AF-A0A957AJF5-F1
#
_cell.length_a   1.000
_cell.length_b   1.000
_cell.length_c   1.000
_cell.angle_alpha   90.00
_cell.angle_beta   90.00
_cell.angle_gamma   90.00
#
_symmetry.space_group_name_H-M   'P 1'
#
loop_
_entity.id
_entity.type
_entity.pdbx_description
1 polymer ?
#
loop_
_entity_poly.entity_id
_entity_poly.type
_entity_poly.pdbx_seq_one_letter_code
_entity_poly.pdbx_strand_id
1 'polypeptide(L)'
;AVSLARAGWEVWFYEDIPYALLAGARERRLADIARSGGWRLRGKAPAGAHWGARLDAILSYPSQLDTIFRQYVGVDPDRDGISEALAAYGADEHEKTIGERFWSLIDGATYKGS
;
A
#
# COMPACT_ATOMS: atom_id res chain seq x y z
N ALA A 1 -15.23 8.24 4.00
CA ALA A 1 -14.15 8.78 3.13
C ALA A 1 -14.51 10.14 2.56
N VAL A 2 -15.35 10.21 1.52
CA VAL A 2 -15.73 11.48 0.87
C VAL A 2 -16.43 12.44 1.83
N SER A 3 -17.31 11.94 2.70
CA SER A 3 -17.96 12.75 3.74
C SER A 3 -16.98 13.34 4.75
N LEU A 4 -15.94 12.59 5.14
CA LEU A 4 -14.89 13.05 6.05
C LEU A 4 -14.04 14.13 5.38
N ALA A 5 -13.62 13.91 4.13
CA ALA A 5 -12.87 14.89 3.36
C ALA A 5 -13.67 16.20 3.18
N ARG A 6 -14.97 16.11 2.84
CA ARG A 6 -15.88 17.27 2.73
C ARG A 6 -16.09 18.00 4.04
N ALA A 7 -15.97 17.30 5.17
CA ALA A 7 -16.02 17.89 6.50
C ALA A 7 -14.66 18.48 6.94
N GLY A 8 -13.67 18.55 6.05
CA GLY A 8 -12.36 19.15 6.30
C GLY A 8 -11.33 18.22 6.95
N TRP A 9 -11.64 16.93 7.13
CA TRP A 9 -10.69 15.98 7.67
C TRP A 9 -9.65 15.55 6.63
N GLU A 10 -8.41 15.43 7.08
CA GLU A 10 -7.37 14.80 6.29
C GLU A 10 -7.57 13.28 6.26
N VAL A 11 -7.85 12.73 5.07
CA VAL A 11 -8.12 11.30 4.88
C VAL A 11 -7.03 10.68 4.02
N TRP A 12 -6.32 9.71 4.60
CA TRP A 12 -5.32 8.92 3.91
C TRP A 12 -5.76 7.48 3.74
N PHE A 13 -5.32 6.86 2.65
CA PHE A 13 -5.59 5.48 2.31
C PHE A 13 -4.27 4.78 2.12
N TYR A 14 -4.06 3.69 2.85
CA TYR A 14 -2.90 2.83 2.65
C TYR A 14 -3.11 1.96 1.41
N GLU A 15 -2.02 1.57 0.77
CA GLU A 15 -2.04 0.53 -0.24
C GLU A 15 -2.14 -0.85 0.43
N ASP A 16 -3.07 -1.67 -0.05
CA ASP A 16 -3.46 -2.90 0.63
C ASP A 16 -2.46 -4.03 0.37
N ILE A 17 -1.78 -4.46 1.42
CA ILE A 17 -0.72 -5.47 1.38
C ILE A 17 -1.24 -6.74 2.08
N PRO A 18 -1.04 -7.94 1.48
CA PRO A 18 -0.16 -8.20 0.35
C PRO A 18 -0.85 -8.18 -1.02
N TYR A 19 -2.10 -7.74 -1.13
CA TYR A 19 -2.82 -7.75 -2.41
C TYR A 19 -2.16 -6.91 -3.51
N ALA A 20 -1.41 -5.87 -3.15
CA ALA A 20 -0.61 -5.10 -4.11
C ALA A 20 0.59 -5.87 -4.70
N LEU A 21 0.97 -7.03 -4.12
CA LEU A 21 1.99 -7.93 -4.66
C LEU A 21 1.51 -8.70 -5.90
N LEU A 22 0.19 -8.79 -6.11
CA LEU A 22 -0.37 -9.45 -7.29
C LEU A 22 0.17 -8.81 -8.57
N ALA A 23 0.55 -9.66 -9.53
CA ALA A 23 1.02 -9.21 -10.84
C ALA A 23 0.04 -8.19 -11.46
N GLY A 24 0.57 -7.03 -11.85
CA GLY A 24 -0.21 -5.95 -12.45
C GLY A 24 -1.10 -5.17 -11.49
N ALA A 25 -1.14 -5.47 -10.19
CA ALA A 25 -2.08 -4.83 -9.25
C ALA A 25 -1.79 -3.34 -9.09
N ARG A 26 -0.52 -2.98 -9.03
CA ARG A 26 -0.07 -1.59 -8.99
C ARG A 26 -0.46 -0.85 -10.26
N GLU A 27 -0.19 -1.41 -11.42
CA GLU A 27 -0.48 -0.80 -12.72
C GLU A 27 -1.99 -0.60 -12.88
N ARG A 28 -2.80 -1.61 -12.49
CA ARG A 28 -4.26 -1.48 -12.44
C ARG A 28 -4.70 -0.35 -11.52
N ARG A 29 -4.13 -0.28 -10.31
CA ARG A 29 -4.45 0.77 -9.34
C ARG A 29 -4.09 2.16 -9.86
N LEU A 30 -2.91 2.32 -10.45
CA LEU A 30 -2.47 3.59 -11.06
C LEU A 30 -3.38 3.98 -12.23
N ALA A 31 -3.76 3.03 -13.08
CA ALA A 31 -4.71 3.26 -14.16
C ALA A 31 -6.10 3.67 -13.65
N ASP A 32 -6.59 3.04 -12.57
CA ASP A 32 -7.85 3.41 -11.92
C ASP A 32 -7.81 4.82 -11.32
N ILE A 33 -6.69 5.18 -10.70
CA ILE A 33 -6.43 6.52 -10.17
C ILE A 33 -6.41 7.55 -11.31
N ALA A 34 -5.67 7.27 -12.39
CA ALA A 34 -5.60 8.16 -13.55
C ALA A 34 -6.97 8.36 -14.21
N ARG A 35 -7.79 7.30 -14.32
CA ARG A 35 -9.15 7.38 -14.88
C ARG A 35 -10.13 8.12 -13.97
N SER A 36 -10.03 7.95 -12.66
CA SER A 36 -10.94 8.58 -11.71
C SER A 36 -10.60 10.05 -11.44
N GLY A 37 -9.37 10.49 -11.73
CA GLY A 37 -8.91 11.89 -11.59
C GLY A 37 -8.96 12.45 -10.17
N GLY A 38 -9.34 11.63 -9.19
CA GLY A 38 -9.69 12.05 -7.84
C GLY A 38 -8.69 11.64 -6.77
N TRP A 39 -7.47 11.25 -7.12
CA TRP A 39 -6.49 10.70 -6.18
C TRP A 39 -5.09 11.25 -6.41
N ARG A 40 -4.38 11.54 -5.31
CA ARG A 40 -2.99 11.97 -5.29
C ARG A 40 -2.18 11.06 -4.39
N LEU A 41 -0.98 10.66 -4.82
CA LEU A 41 0.00 10.05 -3.94
C LEU A 41 0.42 11.09 -2.88
N ARG A 42 0.29 10.75 -1.60
CA ARG A 42 0.74 11.63 -0.50
C ARG A 42 2.18 11.40 -0.14
N GLY A 43 2.62 10.14 -0.20
CA GLY A 43 3.99 9.79 0.09
C GLY A 43 4.14 8.32 0.42
N LYS A 44 5.39 7.98 0.75
CA LYS A 44 5.80 6.64 1.16
C LYS A 44 6.34 6.72 2.58
N ALA A 45 5.75 5.98 3.51
CA ALA A 45 6.31 5.85 4.85
C ALA A 45 7.40 4.77 4.81
N PRO A 46 8.68 5.09 5.08
CA PRO A 46 9.74 4.10 5.09
C PRO A 46 9.48 3.07 6.19
N ALA A 47 9.64 1.80 5.88
CA ALA A 47 9.50 0.71 6.85
C ALA A 47 10.51 0.84 8.01
N GLY A 48 11.71 1.36 7.71
CA GLY A 48 12.70 1.81 8.69
C GLY A 48 13.01 0.78 9.78
N ALA A 49 13.23 1.29 11.00
CA ALA A 49 13.57 0.47 12.17
C ALA A 49 12.43 -0.46 12.65
N HIS A 50 11.20 -0.29 12.14
CA HIS A 50 10.03 -1.04 12.57
C HIS A 50 9.73 -2.27 11.71
N TRP A 51 10.55 -2.54 10.69
CA TRP A 51 10.34 -3.66 9.78
C TRP A 51 10.22 -5.02 10.48
N GLY A 52 11.11 -5.31 11.43
CA GLY A 52 11.07 -6.55 12.20
C GLY A 52 9.76 -6.70 12.98
N ALA A 53 9.35 -5.65 13.69
CA ALA A 53 8.10 -5.64 14.47
C ALA A 53 6.86 -5.82 13.58
N ARG A 54 6.88 -5.29 12.35
CA ARG A 54 5.82 -5.52 11.36
C ARG A 54 5.74 -6.99 10.96
N LEU A 55 6.86 -7.62 10.64
CA LEU A 55 6.89 -9.04 10.28
C LEU A 55 6.40 -9.91 11.44
N ASP A 56 6.82 -9.61 12.66
CA ASP A 56 6.35 -10.31 13.87
C ASP A 56 4.83 -10.15 14.07
N ALA A 57 4.31 -8.95 13.84
CA ALA A 57 2.87 -8.69 13.89
C ALA A 57 2.11 -9.48 12.82
N ILE A 58 2.60 -9.55 11.58
CA ILE A 58 1.98 -10.35 10.51
C ILE A 58 1.94 -11.84 10.90
N LEU A 59 3.07 -12.37 11.37
CA LEU A 59 3.20 -13.78 11.78
C LEU A 59 2.33 -14.14 12.99
N SER A 60 1.88 -13.15 13.75
CA SER A 60 0.94 -13.34 14.88
C SER A 60 -0.49 -13.65 14.45
N TYR A 61 -0.81 -13.62 13.14
CA TYR A 61 -2.11 -13.98 12.58
C TYR A 61 -2.06 -15.32 11.81
N PRO A 62 -1.76 -16.46 12.47
CA PRO A 62 -1.48 -17.74 11.79
C PRO A 62 -2.65 -18.24 10.93
N SER A 63 -3.90 -17.95 11.33
CA SER A 63 -5.09 -18.35 10.56
C SER A 63 -5.22 -17.64 9.21
N GLN A 64 -4.48 -16.55 9.00
CA GLN A 64 -4.53 -15.75 7.78
C GLN A 64 -3.36 -16.03 6.85
N LEU A 65 -2.24 -16.57 7.34
CA LEU A 65 -0.99 -16.63 6.59
C LEU A 65 -1.13 -17.46 5.30
N ASP A 66 -1.65 -18.68 5.39
CA ASP A 66 -1.77 -19.55 4.21
C ASP A 66 -2.75 -18.96 3.17
N THR A 67 -3.93 -18.52 3.61
CA THR A 67 -4.93 -17.95 2.70
C THR A 67 -4.43 -16.65 2.05
N ILE A 68 -3.92 -15.71 2.84
CA ILE A 68 -3.55 -14.39 2.34
C ILE A 68 -2.26 -14.43 1.53
N PHE A 69 -1.21 -15.08 2.02
CA PHE A 69 0.09 -15.06 1.36
C PHE A 69 0.22 -16.15 0.30
N ARG A 70 -0.10 -17.40 0.63
CA ARG A 70 0.06 -18.50 -0.33
C ARG A 70 -1.04 -18.49 -1.37
N GLN A 71 -2.31 -18.57 -0.95
CA GLN A 71 -3.42 -18.81 -1.87
C GLN A 71 -3.76 -17.59 -2.72
N TYR A 72 -3.77 -16.39 -2.13
CA TYR A 72 -4.14 -15.19 -2.87
C TYR A 72 -3.01 -14.57 -3.66
N VAL A 73 -1.78 -14.56 -3.15
CA VAL A 73 -0.68 -13.79 -3.79
C VAL A 73 0.55 -14.62 -4.16
N GLY A 74 0.54 -15.93 -3.89
CA GLY A 74 1.61 -16.84 -4.31
C GLY A 74 2.94 -16.68 -3.57
N VAL A 75 2.91 -16.17 -2.34
CA VAL A 75 4.07 -15.96 -1.47
C VAL A 75 4.14 -17.04 -0.41
N ASP A 76 5.33 -17.53 -0.08
CA ASP A 76 5.48 -18.48 1.00
C ASP A 76 5.11 -17.84 2.36
N PRO A 77 4.22 -18.47 3.15
CA PRO A 77 3.62 -17.89 4.35
C PRO A 77 4.53 -18.03 5.57
N ASP A 78 5.84 -17.87 5.37
CA ASP A 78 6.86 -17.82 6.43
C ASP A 78 7.53 -16.45 6.48
N ARG A 79 8.43 -16.26 7.45
CA ARG A 79 9.08 -14.97 7.66
C ARG A 79 9.86 -14.51 6.43
N ASP A 80 10.60 -15.42 5.82
CA ASP A 80 11.56 -15.09 4.78
C ASP A 80 10.84 -14.81 3.47
N GLY A 81 9.88 -15.66 3.09
CA GLY A 81 9.03 -15.45 1.92
C GLY A 81 8.23 -14.16 2.00
N ILE A 82 7.62 -13.86 3.16
CA ILE A 82 6.90 -12.60 3.38
C ILE A 82 7.87 -11.41 3.32
N SER A 83 9.02 -11.49 3.99
CA SER A 83 10.00 -10.39 4.00
C SER A 83 10.53 -10.10 2.60
N GLU A 84 10.88 -11.12 1.83
CA GLU A 84 11.38 -10.98 0.47
C GLU A 84 10.33 -10.36 -0.45
N ALA A 85 9.10 -10.88 -0.42
CA ALA A 85 8.03 -10.39 -1.28
C ALA A 85 7.68 -8.91 -0.99
N LEU A 86 7.62 -8.53 0.29
CA LEU A 86 7.36 -7.14 0.67
C LEU A 86 8.56 -6.22 0.37
N ALA A 87 9.80 -6.72 0.48
CA ALA A 87 10.98 -5.97 0.11
C ALA A 87 11.04 -5.72 -1.41
N ALA A 88 10.75 -6.73 -2.23
CA ALA A 88 10.69 -6.61 -3.68
C ALA A 88 9.66 -5.56 -4.13
N TYR A 89 8.47 -5.57 -3.53
CA TYR A 89 7.45 -4.53 -3.75
C TYR A 89 7.92 -3.12 -3.37
N GLY A 90 8.74 -3.04 -2.32
CA GLY A 90 9.30 -1.78 -1.83
C GLY A 90 10.45 -1.22 -2.67
N ALA A 91 11.09 -2.02 -3.53
CA ALA A 91 12.39 -1.76 -4.16
C ALA A 91 12.33 -1.35 -5.65
N ASP A 92 11.20 -0.80 -6.13
CA ASP A 92 11.05 -0.27 -7.50
C ASP A 92 12.27 0.58 -7.94
N GLU A 93 12.70 0.48 -9.20
CA GLU A 93 13.98 1.01 -9.75
C GLU A 93 14.17 2.53 -9.59
N HIS A 94 13.11 3.24 -9.22
CA HIS A 94 13.10 4.68 -8.96
C HIS A 94 12.89 5.04 -7.48
N GLU A 95 12.71 4.06 -6.59
CA GLU A 95 12.37 4.25 -5.18
C GLU A 95 13.47 3.68 -4.25
N LYS A 96 14.11 4.57 -3.49
CA LYS A 96 15.32 4.25 -2.71
C LYS A 96 15.07 3.53 -1.36
N THR A 97 13.83 3.33 -0.94
CA THR A 97 13.50 2.79 0.40
C THR A 97 12.26 1.90 0.37
N ILE A 98 12.30 0.74 1.03
CA ILE A 98 11.11 -0.09 1.29
C ILE A 98 10.14 0.72 2.16
N GLY A 99 8.85 0.73 1.81
CA GLY A 99 7.88 1.54 2.52
C GLY A 99 6.46 1.43 2.01
N GLU A 100 5.53 1.88 2.84
CA GLU A 100 4.09 1.83 2.58
C GLU A 100 3.63 3.07 1.84
N ARG A 101 2.81 2.89 0.81
CA ARG A 101 2.29 4.01 0.02
C ARG A 101 0.97 4.49 0.61
N PHE A 102 0.84 5.81 0.70
CA PHE A 102 -0.38 6.47 1.16
C PHE A 102 -0.94 7.39 0.09
N TRP A 103 -2.25 7.34 -0.07
CA TRP A 103 -3.02 8.08 -1.07
C TRP A 103 -3.99 9.01 -0.38
N SER A 104 -4.34 10.12 -1.03
CA SER A 104 -5.42 11.02 -0.61
C SER A 104 -6.36 11.31 -1.77
N LEU A 105 -7.61 11.64 -1.45
CA LEU A 105 -8.52 12.19 -2.44
C LEU A 105 -8.07 13.60 -2.87
N ILE A 106 -8.15 13.88 -4.17
CA ILE A 106 -8.08 15.24 -4.70
C ILE A 106 -9.48 15.82 -4.54
N ASP A 107 -9.61 16.85 -3.70
CA ASP A 107 -10.86 17.59 -3.62
C ASP A 107 -10.99 18.48 -4.86
N GLY A 108 -11.99 18.23 -5.69
CA GLY A 108 -12.29 19.04 -6.87
C GLY A 108 -12.65 20.49 -6.52
N ALA A 109 -12.95 20.79 -5.25
CA ALA A 109 -13.20 22.15 -4.77
C ALA A 109 -11.91 22.97 -4.52
N THR A 110 -10.75 22.33 -4.38
CA THR A 110 -9.49 23.01 -3.99
C THR A 110 -8.52 23.18 -5.16
N TYR A 111 -8.78 22.60 -6.34
CA TYR A 111 -8.02 22.92 -7.56
C TYR A 111 -8.55 24.20 -8.23
N LYS A 112 -8.47 25.31 -7.50
CA LYS A 112 -8.41 26.66 -8.07
C LYS A 112 -7.19 27.36 -7.50
N GLY A 113 -6.07 27.24 -8.23
CA GLY A 113 -4.94 28.15 -8.16
C GLY A 113 -3.89 27.87 -7.08
N SER A 114 -2.73 27.42 -7.52
CA SER A 114 -1.44 27.96 -7.06
C SER A 114 -0.58 28.25 -8.28
#